data_AF-A0A6A5ZYP4-F1
#
_entry.id   AF-A0A6A5ZYP4-F1
#
_cell.length_a   1.000
_cell.length_b   1.000
_cell.length_c   1.000
_cell.angle_alpha   90.00
_cell.angle_beta   90.00
_cell.angle_gamma   90.00
#
_symmetry.space_group_name_H-M   'P 1'
#
loop_
_entity.id
_entity.type
_entity.pdbx_description
1 polymer ?
#
loop_
_entity_poly.entity_id
_entity_poly.type
_entity_poly.pdbx_seq_one_letter_code
_entity_poly.pdbx_strand_id
1 'polypeptide(L)'
;MALNALVDSLKTADLLPSPVFPADFSPSATLSIAFPSKNIENGTLVRVSEVKQQPTLSISLSTPPAPSQAYTFMLIDPDAPTPADPKFAYWRHWVVSHIVPGTHADATQSGTTLTQYLAPGPKDESGPHRYLFLLFEEPEGFKLEKSDVGGEEFVDRRSFKVGEFVGRHGLRVVGVQWMRGVGDGWVGEE
;
A
#
# COMPACT_ATOMS: atom_id res chain seq x y z
N MET A 1 13.85 -8.68 15.19
CA MET A 1 14.70 -8.90 14.00
C MET A 1 13.98 -8.57 12.71
N ALA A 2 12.80 -9.15 12.42
CA ALA A 2 12.06 -8.86 11.16
C ALA A 2 11.51 -7.42 11.03
N LEU A 3 10.96 -6.83 12.11
CA LEU A 3 10.46 -5.43 12.07
C LEU A 3 11.57 -4.41 11.78
N ASN A 4 12.76 -4.62 12.35
CA ASN A 4 13.91 -3.75 12.09
C ASN A 4 14.32 -3.83 10.62
N ALA A 5 14.36 -5.05 10.04
CA ALA A 5 14.66 -5.23 8.62
C ALA A 5 13.64 -4.53 7.70
N LEU A 6 12.34 -4.52 8.06
CA LEU A 6 11.33 -3.75 7.34
C LEU A 6 11.62 -2.25 7.40
N VAL A 7 11.80 -1.69 8.61
CA VAL A 7 12.06 -0.25 8.78
C VAL A 7 13.35 0.18 8.08
N ASP A 8 14.41 -0.63 8.17
CA ASP A 8 15.69 -0.36 7.49
C ASP A 8 15.55 -0.44 5.97
N SER A 9 14.73 -1.36 5.45
CA SER A 9 14.42 -1.42 4.01
C SER A 9 13.70 -0.17 3.51
N LEU A 10 12.76 0.38 4.30
CA LEU A 10 12.05 1.61 3.96
C LEU A 10 12.99 2.82 3.95
N LYS A 11 13.91 2.91 4.92
CA LYS A 11 14.92 3.98 4.96
C LYS A 11 15.87 3.89 3.77
N THR A 12 16.37 2.70 3.47
CA THR A 12 17.30 2.45 2.34
C THR A 12 16.65 2.79 1.01
N ALA A 13 15.33 2.60 0.91
CA ALA A 13 14.56 2.92 -0.29
C ALA A 13 13.99 4.34 -0.31
N ASP A 14 14.41 5.25 0.59
CA ASP A 14 13.90 6.63 0.70
C ASP A 14 12.37 6.72 0.84
N LEU A 15 11.77 5.77 1.57
CA LEU A 15 10.33 5.72 1.87
C LEU A 15 10.00 6.19 3.30
N LEU A 16 11.00 6.31 4.17
CA LEU A 16 10.85 6.71 5.57
C LEU A 16 11.94 7.74 5.95
N PRO A 17 11.57 8.98 6.37
CA PRO A 17 10.22 9.54 6.44
C PRO A 17 9.61 9.84 5.07
N SER A 18 8.28 9.93 5.01
CA SER A 18 7.55 10.36 3.82
C SER A 18 6.19 10.97 4.21
N PRO A 19 5.40 11.54 3.28
CA PRO A 19 4.05 12.03 3.57
C PRO A 19 3.11 11.00 4.20
N VAL A 20 3.41 9.71 4.10
CA VAL A 20 2.62 8.63 4.72
C VAL A 20 3.21 8.17 6.05
N PHE A 21 4.54 8.17 6.17
CA PHE A 21 5.22 7.66 7.34
C PHE A 21 5.83 8.78 8.18
N PRO A 22 5.41 8.94 9.44
CA PRO A 22 6.12 9.84 10.35
C PRO A 22 7.55 9.33 10.61
N ALA A 23 8.47 10.22 10.96
CA ALA A 23 9.88 9.88 11.12
C ALA A 23 10.15 8.82 12.21
N ASP A 24 9.27 8.75 13.21
CA ASP A 24 9.28 7.80 14.32
C ASP A 24 8.35 6.59 14.09
N PHE A 25 7.99 6.31 12.83
CA PHE A 25 7.14 5.17 12.49
C PHE A 25 7.69 3.87 13.09
N SER A 26 6.86 3.23 13.90
CA SER A 26 7.11 1.91 14.48
C SER A 26 5.93 1.00 14.13
N PRO A 27 6.13 -0.03 13.29
CA PRO A 27 5.05 -0.92 12.90
C PRO A 27 4.52 -1.70 14.10
N SER A 28 3.20 -1.78 14.23
CA SER A 28 2.47 -2.60 15.22
C SER A 28 1.64 -3.70 14.56
N ALA A 29 1.60 -3.74 13.22
CA ALA A 29 0.97 -4.78 12.43
C ALA A 29 1.93 -5.28 11.33
N THR A 30 1.91 -6.59 11.10
CA THR A 30 2.58 -7.23 9.96
C THR A 30 1.56 -7.44 8.84
N LEU A 31 1.91 -7.00 7.63
CA LEU A 31 1.15 -7.26 6.42
C LEU A 31 1.86 -8.33 5.58
N SER A 32 1.12 -9.38 5.25
CA SER A 32 1.54 -10.38 4.28
C SER A 32 0.72 -10.19 3.01
N ILE A 33 1.43 -9.99 1.90
CA ILE A 33 0.83 -9.81 0.57
C ILE A 33 1.22 -11.01 -0.29
N ALA A 34 0.22 -11.73 -0.78
CA ALA A 34 0.41 -12.90 -1.62
C ALA A 34 -0.32 -12.71 -2.95
N PHE A 35 0.45 -12.55 -4.02
CA PHE A 35 -0.04 -12.69 -5.38
C PHE A 35 -0.13 -14.19 -5.73
N PRO A 36 -0.98 -14.58 -6.70
CA PRO A 36 -1.14 -15.98 -7.09
C PRO A 36 0.16 -16.70 -7.47
N SER A 37 1.14 -15.97 -7.99
CA SER A 37 2.46 -16.50 -8.39
C SER A 37 3.59 -16.16 -7.41
N LYS A 38 3.39 -15.27 -6.43
CA LYS A 38 4.50 -14.69 -5.67
C LYS A 38 4.09 -14.07 -4.33
N ASN A 39 4.86 -14.35 -3.29
CA ASN A 39 4.77 -13.62 -2.03
C ASN A 39 5.68 -12.40 -2.06
N ILE A 40 5.25 -11.31 -1.42
CA ILE A 40 6.01 -10.07 -1.35
C ILE A 40 6.75 -9.96 -0.03
N GLU A 41 8.04 -9.65 -0.13
CA GLU A 41 8.92 -9.37 1.00
C GLU A 41 9.73 -8.10 0.73
N ASN A 42 9.58 -7.09 1.59
CA ASN A 42 10.40 -5.88 1.76
C ASN A 42 11.24 -5.47 0.54
N GLY A 43 10.60 -5.00 -0.53
CA GLY A 43 11.28 -4.50 -1.73
C GLY A 43 11.51 -5.55 -2.83
N THR A 44 10.87 -6.72 -2.73
CA THR A 44 10.83 -7.76 -3.77
C THR A 44 10.61 -7.13 -5.14
N LEU A 45 11.49 -7.44 -6.10
CA LEU A 45 11.31 -7.02 -7.49
C LEU A 45 10.30 -7.94 -8.19
N VAL A 46 9.31 -7.35 -8.85
CA VAL A 46 8.25 -8.05 -9.57
C VAL A 46 8.05 -7.50 -10.97
N ARG A 47 7.69 -8.38 -11.89
CA ARG A 47 7.23 -8.03 -13.23
C ARG A 47 5.72 -7.75 -13.19
N VAL A 48 5.24 -6.85 -14.05
CA VAL A 48 3.80 -6.53 -14.13
C VAL A 48 2.91 -7.74 -14.38
N SER A 49 3.40 -8.73 -15.13
CA SER A 49 2.68 -9.99 -15.34
C SER A 49 2.48 -10.81 -14.06
N GLU A 50 3.42 -10.77 -13.11
CA GLU A 50 3.36 -11.48 -11.83
C GLU A 50 2.29 -10.89 -10.89
N VAL A 51 1.98 -9.60 -11.06
CA VAL A 51 1.08 -8.85 -10.18
C VAL A 51 -0.19 -8.37 -10.87
N LYS A 52 -0.53 -8.97 -12.02
CA LYS A 52 -1.73 -8.60 -12.78
C LYS A 52 -3.03 -8.88 -12.02
N GLN A 53 -3.06 -9.97 -11.26
CA GLN A 53 -4.21 -10.37 -10.45
C GLN A 53 -4.12 -9.70 -9.08
N GLN A 54 -5.27 -9.36 -8.50
CA GLN A 54 -5.34 -8.81 -7.14
C GLN A 54 -4.71 -9.81 -6.15
N PRO A 55 -3.85 -9.35 -5.22
CA PRO A 55 -3.28 -10.22 -4.20
C PRO A 55 -4.29 -10.47 -3.07
N THR A 56 -4.03 -11.48 -2.26
CA THR A 56 -4.67 -11.63 -0.96
C THR A 56 -3.86 -10.91 0.12
N LEU A 57 -4.57 -10.40 1.13
CA LEU A 57 -3.98 -9.72 2.27
C LEU A 57 -4.20 -10.52 3.55
N SER A 58 -3.16 -10.71 4.35
CA SER A 58 -3.29 -11.18 5.73
C SER A 58 -2.68 -10.18 6.71
N ILE A 59 -3.36 -9.94 7.83
CA ILE A 59 -2.97 -8.97 8.85
C ILE A 59 -2.71 -9.71 10.16
N SER A 60 -1.52 -9.52 10.72
CA SER A 60 -1.15 -10.02 12.05
C SER A 60 -0.82 -8.84 12.95
N LEU A 61 -1.59 -8.67 14.04
CA LEU A 61 -1.41 -7.57 14.99
C LEU A 61 -0.46 -7.99 16.12
N SER A 62 0.40 -7.06 16.57
CA SER A 62 1.33 -7.32 17.68
C SER A 62 0.63 -7.45 19.03
N THR A 63 -0.53 -6.80 19.17
CA THR A 63 -1.40 -6.86 20.35
C THR A 63 -2.84 -7.06 19.91
N PRO A 64 -3.69 -7.70 20.72
CA PRO A 64 -5.11 -7.77 20.44
C PRO A 64 -5.72 -6.38 20.25
N PRO A 65 -6.53 -6.16 19.20
CA PRO A 65 -7.16 -4.88 18.97
C PRO A 65 -8.30 -4.62 19.97
N ALA A 66 -8.70 -3.36 20.11
CA ALA A 66 -9.92 -3.02 20.84
C ALA A 66 -11.15 -3.66 20.18
N PRO A 67 -12.23 -3.95 20.94
CA PRO A 67 -13.50 -4.35 20.35
C PRO A 67 -13.94 -3.33 19.29
N SER A 68 -14.31 -3.82 18.10
CA SER A 68 -14.73 -2.99 16.96
C SER A 68 -13.64 -2.15 16.27
N GLN A 69 -12.36 -2.33 16.59
CA GLN A 69 -11.28 -1.69 15.84
C GLN A 69 -11.27 -2.18 14.39
N ALA A 70 -11.32 -1.23 13.45
CA ALA A 70 -11.26 -1.47 12.02
C ALA A 70 -10.03 -0.80 11.41
N TYR A 71 -9.70 -1.20 10.18
CA TYR A 71 -8.51 -0.74 9.48
C TYR A 71 -8.82 -0.36 8.04
N THR A 72 -8.13 0.67 7.54
CA THR A 72 -8.11 1.03 6.13
C THR A 72 -6.81 0.54 5.51
N PHE A 73 -6.91 -0.14 4.37
CA PHE A 73 -5.80 -0.58 3.55
C PHE A 73 -5.68 0.30 2.29
N MET A 74 -4.45 0.63 1.89
CA MET A 74 -4.16 1.30 0.63
C MET A 74 -2.97 0.67 -0.11
N LEU A 75 -3.07 0.57 -1.43
CA LEU A 75 -1.94 0.36 -2.34
C LEU A 75 -1.67 1.65 -3.10
N ILE A 76 -0.45 2.19 -2.99
CA ILE A 76 -0.05 3.42 -3.67
C ILE A 76 1.34 3.31 -4.32
N ASP A 77 1.59 4.14 -5.34
CA ASP A 77 2.86 4.23 -6.07
C ASP A 77 3.40 5.69 -6.01
N PRO A 78 4.47 5.98 -5.23
CA PRO A 78 5.06 7.30 -5.12
C PRO A 78 5.85 7.71 -6.37
N ASP A 79 6.06 6.80 -7.32
CA ASP A 79 6.97 6.95 -8.44
C ASP A 79 6.25 7.19 -9.77
N ALA A 80 4.92 7.27 -9.80
CA ALA A 80 4.21 7.51 -11.05
C ALA A 80 4.48 8.92 -11.64
N PRO A 81 4.63 9.08 -12.98
CA PRO A 81 4.71 8.03 -13.98
C PRO A 81 6.08 7.35 -14.10
N THR A 82 7.16 7.95 -13.61
CA THR A 82 8.47 7.32 -13.48
C THR A 82 9.18 7.82 -12.21
N PRO A 83 10.03 7.01 -11.56
CA PRO A 83 10.75 7.44 -10.35
C PRO A 83 11.60 8.70 -10.56
N ALA A 84 12.05 8.94 -11.79
CA ALA A 84 12.88 10.09 -12.16
C ALA A 84 12.07 11.40 -12.40
N ASP A 85 10.80 11.31 -12.80
CA ASP A 85 9.88 12.45 -12.95
C ASP A 85 8.51 12.08 -12.35
N PRO A 86 8.38 11.98 -11.01
CA PRO A 86 7.20 11.42 -10.36
C PRO A 86 6.07 12.47 -10.22
N LYS A 87 5.70 13.14 -11.32
CA LYS A 87 4.65 14.18 -11.31
C LYS A 87 3.24 13.67 -10.97
N PHE A 88 3.01 12.37 -11.04
CA PHE A 88 1.77 11.70 -10.66
C PHE A 88 1.92 10.89 -9.36
N ALA A 89 2.99 11.16 -8.60
CA ALA A 89 3.33 10.50 -7.35
C ALA A 89 2.13 10.24 -6.43
N TYR A 90 2.23 9.13 -5.72
CA TYR A 90 1.19 8.56 -4.88
C TYR A 90 -0.02 8.21 -5.73
N TRP A 91 0.19 7.50 -6.84
CA TRP A 91 -0.90 6.97 -7.62
C TRP A 91 -1.70 5.97 -6.80
N ARG A 92 -3.02 6.16 -6.70
CA ARG A 92 -3.91 5.27 -5.94
C ARG A 92 -4.24 4.01 -6.76
N HIS A 93 -3.74 2.86 -6.33
CA HIS A 93 -3.99 1.57 -6.98
C HIS A 93 -5.16 0.82 -6.36
N TRP A 94 -5.31 0.82 -5.04
CA TRP A 94 -6.34 0.04 -4.35
C TRP A 94 -6.65 0.67 -2.98
N VAL A 95 -7.92 0.75 -2.59
CA VAL A 95 -8.32 1.21 -1.25
C VAL A 95 -9.48 0.37 -0.75
N VAL A 96 -9.33 -0.16 0.46
CA VAL A 96 -10.35 -0.95 1.17
C VAL A 96 -10.45 -0.40 2.58
N SER A 97 -11.62 0.09 2.98
CA SER A 97 -11.87 0.56 4.34
C SER A 97 -12.55 -0.50 5.19
N HIS A 98 -12.62 -0.26 6.49
CA HIS A 98 -13.41 -1.03 7.45
C HIS A 98 -13.06 -2.52 7.53
N ILE A 99 -11.78 -2.84 7.34
CA ILE A 99 -11.27 -4.21 7.47
C ILE A 99 -11.27 -4.61 8.95
N VAL A 100 -11.86 -5.77 9.25
CA VAL A 100 -11.78 -6.42 10.55
C VAL A 100 -10.82 -7.61 10.43
N PRO A 101 -9.62 -7.57 11.05
CA PRO A 101 -8.64 -8.66 10.96
C PRO A 101 -9.13 -9.98 11.55
N GLY A 102 -8.67 -11.10 10.99
CA GLY A 102 -8.90 -12.44 11.52
C GLY A 102 -10.27 -13.07 11.23
N THR A 103 -11.14 -12.39 10.50
CA THR A 103 -12.47 -12.91 10.12
C THR A 103 -12.48 -13.73 8.83
N HIS A 104 -11.54 -13.46 7.92
CA HIS A 104 -11.37 -14.16 6.64
C HIS A 104 -9.90 -14.46 6.37
N ALA A 105 -9.63 -15.41 5.47
CA ALA A 105 -8.27 -15.72 5.01
C ALA A 105 -7.66 -14.54 4.24
N ASP A 106 -8.47 -13.89 3.39
CA ASP A 106 -8.16 -12.60 2.78
C ASP A 106 -8.87 -11.50 3.55
N ALA A 107 -8.10 -10.69 4.28
CA ALA A 107 -8.60 -9.64 5.14
C ALA A 107 -9.43 -8.59 4.38
N THR A 108 -9.23 -8.41 3.08
CA THR A 108 -10.02 -7.43 2.32
C THR A 108 -11.49 -7.83 2.16
N GLN A 109 -11.83 -9.10 2.39
CA GLN A 109 -13.20 -9.60 2.29
C GLN A 109 -14.12 -9.11 3.42
N SER A 110 -13.59 -8.69 4.57
CA SER A 110 -14.40 -8.06 5.62
C SER A 110 -14.63 -6.57 5.39
N GLY A 111 -13.84 -5.95 4.52
CA GLY A 111 -13.86 -4.52 4.29
C GLY A 111 -14.80 -4.09 3.16
N THR A 112 -14.84 -2.77 2.94
CA THR A 112 -15.53 -2.13 1.83
C THR A 112 -14.50 -1.59 0.83
N THR A 113 -14.50 -2.14 -0.39
CA THR A 113 -13.61 -1.66 -1.46
C THR A 113 -14.08 -0.31 -1.98
N LEU A 114 -13.29 0.74 -1.75
CA LEU A 114 -13.57 2.11 -2.19
C LEU A 114 -12.80 2.51 -3.43
N THR A 115 -11.70 1.85 -3.76
CA THR A 115 -11.04 1.98 -5.07
C THR A 115 -10.71 0.59 -5.50
N GLN A 116 -11.12 0.17 -6.70
CA GLN A 116 -10.85 -1.18 -7.18
C GLN A 116 -9.37 -1.40 -7.45
N TYR A 117 -8.87 -2.63 -7.29
CA TYR A 117 -7.49 -2.95 -7.60
C TYR A 117 -7.18 -2.63 -9.06
N LEU A 118 -6.19 -1.76 -9.27
CA LEU A 118 -5.58 -1.53 -10.56
C LEU A 118 -4.14 -2.05 -10.50
N ALA A 119 -3.80 -2.99 -11.38
CA ALA A 119 -2.49 -3.61 -11.38
C ALA A 119 -1.36 -2.58 -11.61
N PRO A 120 -0.17 -2.77 -11.00
CA PRO A 120 1.06 -2.10 -11.40
C PRO A 120 1.25 -2.12 -12.92
N GLY A 121 1.63 -0.97 -13.48
CA GLY A 121 1.83 -0.81 -14.92
C GLY A 121 3.02 0.08 -15.32
N PRO A 122 4.20 -0.01 -14.67
CA PRO A 122 5.39 0.66 -15.15
C PRO A 122 5.72 0.19 -16.57
N LYS A 123 6.23 1.12 -17.39
CA LYS A 123 6.70 0.80 -18.74
C LYS A 123 8.06 0.12 -18.69
N ASP A 124 8.42 -0.61 -19.75
CA ASP A 124 9.69 -1.34 -19.84
C ASP A 124 10.91 -0.40 -19.76
N GLU A 125 10.76 0.85 -20.20
CA GLU A 125 11.80 1.88 -20.16
C GLU A 125 11.84 2.65 -18.83
N SER A 126 10.86 2.44 -17.94
CA SER A 126 10.85 3.07 -16.62
C SER A 126 11.82 2.35 -15.68
N GLY A 127 12.37 3.10 -14.72
CA GLY A 127 13.02 2.48 -13.57
C GLY A 127 11.99 1.73 -12.69
N PRO A 128 12.44 0.89 -11.74
CA PRO A 128 11.53 0.21 -10.81
C PRO A 128 10.69 1.19 -9.99
N HIS A 129 9.36 1.02 -10.02
CA HIS A 129 8.42 1.77 -9.19
C HIS A 129 8.27 1.09 -7.83
N ARG A 130 8.19 1.86 -6.75
CA ARG A 130 7.90 1.36 -5.41
C ARG A 130 6.40 1.27 -5.23
N TYR A 131 5.90 0.13 -4.77
CA TYR A 131 4.48 -0.05 -4.46
C TYR A 131 4.34 -0.29 -2.96
N LEU A 132 3.60 0.58 -2.29
CA LEU A 132 3.40 0.56 -0.84
C LEU A 132 2.03 -0.01 -0.52
N PHE A 133 2.02 -1.15 0.17
CA PHE A 133 0.86 -1.74 0.81
C PHE A 133 0.80 -1.22 2.24
N LEU A 134 -0.19 -0.39 2.54
CA LEU A 134 -0.27 0.38 3.77
C LEU A 134 -1.50 -0.05 4.54
N LEU A 135 -1.34 -0.24 5.85
CA LEU A 135 -2.45 -0.47 6.77
C LEU A 135 -2.52 0.65 7.78
N PHE A 136 -3.70 1.24 7.90
CA PHE A 136 -4.02 2.31 8.82
C PHE A 136 -5.06 1.83 9.82
N GLU A 137 -4.84 2.15 11.08
CA GLU A 137 -5.86 2.06 12.11
C GLU A 137 -6.88 3.19 11.93
N GLU A 138 -8.16 2.84 11.94
CA GLU A 138 -9.26 3.80 11.83
C GLU A 138 -9.60 4.39 13.21
N PRO A 139 -9.84 5.71 13.31
CA PRO A 139 -10.33 6.30 14.56
C PRO A 139 -11.75 5.82 14.91
N GLU A 140 -12.18 6.05 16.16
CA GLU A 140 -13.52 5.68 16.59
C GLU A 140 -14.61 6.40 15.76
N GLY A 141 -15.64 5.65 15.35
CA GLY A 141 -16.73 6.19 14.54
C GLY A 141 -16.35 6.55 13.09
N PHE A 142 -15.15 6.14 12.65
CA PHE A 142 -14.67 6.42 11.30
C PHE A 142 -15.57 5.81 10.23
N LYS A 143 -15.78 6.59 9.17
CA LYS A 143 -16.47 6.17 7.96
C LYS A 143 -15.78 6.81 6.77
N LEU A 144 -15.64 6.02 5.72
CA LEU A 144 -15.07 6.45 4.46
C LEU A 144 -15.94 5.92 3.33
N GLU A 145 -16.33 6.81 2.43
CA GLU A 145 -17.18 6.51 1.28
C GLU A 145 -16.40 6.66 -0.03
N LYS A 146 -16.99 6.19 -1.13
CA LYS A 146 -16.38 6.24 -2.46
C LYS A 146 -16.02 7.67 -2.88
N SER A 147 -16.85 8.63 -2.54
CA SER A 147 -16.64 10.05 -2.83
C SER A 147 -15.43 10.65 -2.11
N ASP A 148 -15.03 10.10 -0.96
CA ASP A 148 -13.89 10.60 -0.21
C ASP A 148 -12.55 10.24 -0.87
N VAL A 149 -12.49 9.07 -1.53
CA VAL A 149 -11.28 8.61 -2.22
C VAL A 149 -11.24 9.02 -3.69
N GLY A 150 -12.38 9.26 -4.32
CA GLY A 150 -12.50 9.66 -5.72
C GLY A 150 -12.81 8.50 -6.68
N GLY A 151 -12.92 8.84 -7.98
CA GLY A 151 -13.28 7.91 -9.05
C GLY A 151 -12.23 6.86 -9.39
N GLU A 152 -12.45 6.16 -10.50
CA GLU A 152 -11.54 5.10 -10.98
C GLU A 152 -10.66 5.57 -12.14
N GLU A 153 -10.94 6.75 -12.69
CA GLU A 153 -10.26 7.29 -13.87
C GLU A 153 -8.83 7.75 -13.56
N PHE A 154 -8.01 7.88 -14.61
CA PHE A 154 -6.63 8.36 -14.53
C PHE A 154 -6.49 9.63 -13.70
N VAL A 155 -7.35 10.62 -13.95
CA VAL A 155 -7.31 11.94 -13.31
C VAL A 155 -7.66 11.88 -11.83
N ASP A 156 -8.43 10.87 -11.42
CA ASP A 156 -8.88 10.69 -10.03
C ASP A 156 -7.88 9.88 -9.20
N ARG A 157 -7.06 9.05 -9.84
CA ARG A 157 -6.07 8.18 -9.16
C ARG A 157 -4.70 8.82 -9.01
N ARG A 158 -4.29 9.66 -9.97
CA ARG A 158 -2.96 10.30 -9.99
C ARG A 158 -2.82 11.34 -8.88
N SER A 159 -1.58 11.61 -8.46
CA SER A 159 -1.25 12.75 -7.57
C SER A 159 -2.07 12.73 -6.26
N PHE A 160 -2.41 11.54 -5.75
CA PHE A 160 -3.26 11.41 -4.56
C PHE A 160 -2.57 12.08 -3.38
N LYS A 161 -3.28 12.98 -2.70
CA LYS A 161 -2.74 13.73 -1.56
C LYS A 161 -2.76 12.88 -0.29
N VAL A 162 -2.03 11.76 -0.31
CA VAL A 162 -2.09 10.73 0.73
C VAL A 162 -1.78 11.28 2.12
N GLY A 163 -0.79 12.16 2.28
CA GLY A 163 -0.47 12.75 3.59
C GLY A 163 -1.60 13.65 4.11
N GLU A 164 -2.19 14.48 3.24
CA GLU A 164 -3.34 15.31 3.61
C GLU A 164 -4.57 14.45 3.92
N PHE A 165 -4.77 13.36 3.17
CA PHE A 165 -5.85 12.42 3.36
C PHE A 165 -5.73 11.74 4.72
N VAL A 166 -4.58 11.12 5.00
CA VAL A 166 -4.29 10.45 6.28
C VAL A 166 -4.46 11.42 7.44
N GLY A 167 -3.89 12.62 7.35
CA GLY A 167 -3.99 13.65 8.39
C GLY A 167 -5.42 14.14 8.62
N ARG A 168 -6.19 14.41 7.56
CA ARG A 168 -7.58 14.88 7.64
C ARG A 168 -8.50 13.85 8.28
N HIS A 169 -8.26 12.57 8.00
CA HIS A 169 -9.08 11.45 8.44
C HIS A 169 -8.61 10.84 9.77
N GLY A 170 -7.52 11.35 10.37
CA GLY A 170 -6.98 10.82 11.62
C GLY A 170 -6.48 9.39 11.51
N LEU A 171 -6.11 8.95 10.31
CA LEU A 171 -5.62 7.60 10.06
C LEU A 171 -4.21 7.45 10.61
N ARG A 172 -3.95 6.36 11.33
CA ARG A 172 -2.61 6.07 11.87
C ARG A 172 -2.01 4.88 11.16
N VAL A 173 -0.87 5.08 10.49
CA VAL A 173 -0.17 3.96 9.83
C VAL A 173 0.37 3.00 10.90
N VAL A 174 -0.01 1.73 10.79
CA VAL A 174 0.34 0.66 11.76
C VAL A 174 1.09 -0.49 11.11
N GLY A 175 1.00 -0.65 9.80
CA GLY A 175 1.69 -1.70 9.06
C GLY A 175 2.01 -1.28 7.64
N VAL A 176 3.06 -1.87 7.10
CA VAL A 176 3.47 -1.70 5.71
C VAL A 176 4.10 -2.97 5.19
N GLN A 177 3.85 -3.26 3.93
CA GLN A 177 4.65 -4.13 3.08
C GLN A 177 4.94 -3.38 1.77
N TRP A 178 6.01 -3.70 1.07
CA TRP A 178 6.32 -3.01 -0.18
C TRP A 178 7.07 -3.88 -1.18
N MET A 179 6.96 -3.54 -2.45
CA MET A 179 7.65 -4.19 -3.56
C MET A 179 8.17 -3.16 -4.56
N ARG A 180 9.04 -3.61 -5.46
CA ARG A 180 9.47 -2.86 -6.64
C ARG A 180 8.84 -3.49 -7.87
N GLY A 181 8.12 -2.74 -8.70
CA GLY A 181 7.53 -3.24 -9.93
C GLY A 181 8.25 -2.68 -11.16
N VAL A 182 8.47 -3.54 -12.16
CA VAL A 182 9.04 -3.18 -13.47
C VAL A 182 8.23 -3.79 -14.60
N GLY A 183 8.32 -3.21 -15.79
CA GLY A 183 7.76 -3.79 -17.00
C GLY A 183 8.34 -5.18 -17.29
N ASP A 184 7.58 -6.01 -18.00
CA ASP A 184 8.01 -7.38 -18.35
C ASP A 184 9.29 -7.38 -19.19
N GLY A 185 9.52 -6.33 -20.00
CA GLY A 185 10.70 -6.15 -20.84
C GLY A 185 11.84 -5.36 -20.20
N TRP A 186 11.75 -4.97 -18.93
CA TRP A 186 12.81 -4.22 -18.26
C TRP A 186 14.12 -5.01 -18.17
N VAL A 187 15.24 -4.36 -18.52
CA VAL A 187 16.59 -4.94 -18.67
C VAL A 187 17.63 -4.34 -17.71
N GLY A 188 17.22 -3.57 -16.70
CA GLY A 188 18.14 -2.99 -15.73
C GLY A 188 18.69 -4.02 -14.72
N GLU A 189 19.63 -3.58 -13.88
CA GLU A 189 20.22 -4.40 -12.81
C GLU A 189 19.36 -4.29 -11.52
N GLU A 190 19.17 -5.42 -10.83
CA GLU A 190 18.28 -5.57 -9.64
C GLU A 190 18.77 -4.89 -8.35
#